data_AF-A0A1M5N410-F1
#
_entry.id   AF-A0A1M5N410-F1
#
_cell.length_a   1.000
_cell.length_b   1.000
_cell.length_c   1.000
_cell.angle_alpha   90.00
_cell.angle_beta   90.00
_cell.angle_gamma   90.00
#
_symmetry.space_group_name_H-M   'P 1'
#
loop_
_entity.id
_entity.type
_entity.pdbx_description
1 polymer ?
#
loop_
_entity_poly.entity_id
_entity_poly.type
_entity_poly.pdbx_seq_one_letter_code
_entity_poly.pdbx_strand_id
1 'polypeptide(L)' 'MSIETPCIAVCMIDPKTSLCFGCGRTLPEIARWGRMDRAERLAVMALLPARMKEAGLPELAAAAKPD' A
#
# COMPACT_ATOMS: atom_id res chain seq x y z
N MET A 1 -10.32 6.61 15.76
CA MET A 1 -9.87 5.22 15.56
C MET A 1 -9.14 5.16 14.24
N SER A 2 -7.81 5.29 14.27
CA SER A 2 -6.96 5.30 13.08
C SER A 2 -6.76 3.86 12.63
N ILE A 3 -7.23 3.51 11.43
CA ILE A 3 -6.95 2.18 10.86
C ILE A 3 -5.51 2.17 10.36
N GLU A 4 -4.69 1.19 10.76
CA GLU A 4 -3.33 1.04 10.24
C GLU A 4 -3.38 1.06 8.70
N THR A 5 -2.70 2.00 8.07
CA THR A 5 -2.77 2.20 6.61
C THR A 5 -1.44 2.69 6.06
N PRO A 6 -0.93 2.11 4.95
CA PRO A 6 0.29 2.57 4.28
C PRO A 6 0.02 3.76 3.35
N CYS A 7 -1.17 4.37 3.43
CA CYS A 7 -1.60 5.40 2.49
C CYS A 7 -0.96 6.75 2.80
N ILE A 8 -0.26 7.32 1.83
CA ILE A 8 0.28 8.70 1.90
C ILE A 8 -0.67 9.75 1.30
N ALA A 9 -1.95 9.42 1.15
CA ALA A 9 -2.97 10.24 0.47
C ALA A 9 -2.65 10.56 -1.01
N VAL A 10 -1.74 9.82 -1.64
CA VAL A 10 -1.53 9.82 -3.09
C VAL A 10 -2.31 8.63 -3.67
N CYS A 11 -3.31 8.93 -4.50
CA CYS A 11 -4.17 7.92 -5.12
C CYS A 11 -4.04 7.97 -6.65
N MET A 12 -2.87 7.57 -7.15
CA MET A 12 -2.62 7.38 -8.57
C MET A 12 -2.25 5.92 -8.80
N ILE A 13 -2.89 5.26 -9.76
CA ILE A 13 -2.61 3.86 -10.11
C ILE A 13 -1.69 3.84 -11.32
N ASP A 14 -0.63 3.05 -11.25
CA ASP A 14 0.20 2.74 -12.39
C ASP A 14 -0.54 1.79 -13.34
N PRO A 15 -0.81 2.19 -14.59
CA PRO A 15 -1.60 1.37 -15.52
C PRO A 15 -0.88 0.11 -15.98
N LYS A 16 0.45 0.01 -15.81
CA LYS A 16 1.23 -1.16 -16.21
C LYS A 16 1.21 -2.27 -15.15
N THR A 17 1.32 -1.88 -13.88
CA THR A 17 1.44 -2.80 -12.73
C THR A 17 0.17 -2.91 -11.91
N SER A 18 -0.81 -2.02 -12.14
CA SER A 18 -2.05 -1.92 -11.34
C SER A 18 -1.83 -1.61 -9.86
N LEU A 19 -0.67 -1.03 -9.53
CA LEU A 19 -0.29 -0.65 -8.16
C LEU A 19 -0.46 0.86 -7.96
N CYS A 20 -0.80 1.26 -6.74
CA CYS A 20 -0.81 2.66 -6.37
C CYS A 20 0.62 3.22 -6.25
N PHE A 21 0.92 4.32 -6.96
CA PHE A 21 2.20 5.02 -6.87
C PHE A 21 2.54 5.45 -5.43
N GLY A 22 1.53 5.76 -4.63
CA GLY A 22 1.74 6.24 -3.27
C GLY A 22 1.92 5.15 -2.21
N CYS A 23 1.20 4.04 -2.33
CA CYS A 23 1.16 3.01 -1.27
C CYS A 23 1.40 1.59 -1.76
N GLY A 24 1.65 1.37 -3.05
CA GLY A 24 1.89 0.04 -3.62
C GLY A 24 0.70 -0.94 -3.56
N ARG A 25 -0.45 -0.53 -3.03
CA ARG A 25 -1.67 -1.35 -2.98
C ARG A 25 -2.38 -1.33 -4.32
N THR A 26 -3.05 -2.43 -4.62
CA THR A 26 -3.97 -2.56 -5.76
C THR A 26 -5.34 -1.95 -5.46
N LEU A 27 -6.13 -1.64 -6.50
CA LEU A 27 -7.50 -1.14 -6.34
C LEU A 27 -8.40 -2.06 -5.48
N PRO A 28 -8.39 -3.40 -5.65
CA PRO A 28 -9.16 -4.30 -4.78
C PRO A 28 -8.72 -4.25 -3.32
N GLU A 29 -7.42 -4.14 -3.04
CA GLU A 29 -6.89 -4.00 -1.67
C GLU A 29 -7.34 -2.69 -1.03
N ILE A 30 -7.34 -1.58 -1.79
CA ILE A 30 -7.83 -0.28 -1.34
C ILE A 30 -9.34 -0.35 -1.02
N ALA A 31 -10.14 -0.92 -1.93
CA ALA A 31 -11.59 -1.02 -1.77
C ALA A 31 -12.01 -1.87 -0.56
N ARG A 32 -11.27 -2.94 -0.25
CA ARG A 32 -11.57 -3.83 0.87
C ARG A 32 -10.81 -3.51 2.16
N TRP A 33 -9.95 -2.49 2.18
CA TRP A 33 -9.05 -2.19 3.31
C TRP A 33 -9.78 -2.05 4.65
N GLY A 34 -10.91 -1.35 4.66
CA GLY A 34 -11.73 -1.14 5.86
C GLY A 34 -12.42 -2.41 6.37
N ARG A 35 -12.50 -3.45 5.54
CA ARG A 35 -13.11 -4.75 5.87
C ARG A 35 -12.08 -5.83 6.22
N MET A 36 -10.80 -5.59 5.92
CA MET A 36 -9.73 -6.50 6.29
C MET A 36 -9.58 -6.57 7.81
N ASP A 37 -9.13 -7.70 8.33
CA ASP A 37 -8.64 -7.76 9.71
C ASP A 37 -7.19 -7.23 9.82
N ARG A 38 -6.64 -7.24 11.04
CA ARG A 38 -5.27 -6.75 11.27
C ARG A 38 -4.22 -7.65 10.63
N ALA A 39 -4.40 -8.97 10.66
CA ALA A 39 -3.44 -9.90 10.08
C ALA A 39 -3.39 -9.78 8.56
N GLU A 40 -4.55 -9.64 7.91
CA GLU A 40 -4.67 -9.38 6.47
C GLU A 40 -3.98 -8.07 6.07
N ARG A 41 -4.20 -6.98 6.83
CA ARG A 41 -3.52 -5.70 6.57
C ARG A 41 -2.01 -5.82 6.68
N LEU A 42 -1.50 -6.49 7.71
CA LEU A 42 -0.07 -6.71 7.91
C LEU A 42 0.54 -7.57 6.80
N ALA A 43 -0.17 -8.62 6.37
CA ALA A 43 0.26 -9.45 5.26
C ALA A 43 0.36 -8.65 3.95
N VAL A 44 -0.62 -7.78 3.67
CA VAL A 44 -0.55 -6.89 2.51
C VAL A 44 0.61 -5.91 2.64
N MET A 45 0.77 -5.26 3.81
CA MET A 45 1.85 -4.30 4.06
C MET A 45 3.25 -4.90 3.86
N ALA A 46 3.45 -6.14 4.29
CA ALA A 46 4.74 -6.84 4.12
C ALA A 46 5.13 -7.05 2.65
N LEU A 47 4.15 -7.11 1.74
CA LEU A 47 4.37 -7.31 0.31
C LEU A 47 4.65 -6.01 -0.45
N LEU A 48 4.26 -4.85 0.08
CA LEU A 48 4.32 -3.57 -0.63
C LEU A 48 5.75 -3.15 -1.03
N PRO A 49 6.78 -3.27 -0.16
CA PRO A 49 8.14 -2.87 -0.54
C PRO A 49 8.68 -3.66 -1.74
N ALA A 50 8.45 -4.98 -1.75
CA ALA A 50 8.85 -5.84 -2.87
C ALA A 50 8.12 -5.45 -4.15
N ARG A 51 6.79 -5.31 -4.10
CA ARG A 51 5.97 -4.90 -5.26
C ARG A 51 6.42 -3.56 -5.85
N MET A 52 6.72 -2.58 -4.99
CA MET A 52 7.17 -1.26 -5.45
C MET A 52 8.55 -1.31 -6.09
N LYS A 53 9.47 -2.10 -5.52
CA LYS A 53 10.80 -2.32 -6.10
C LYS A 53 10.72 -3.00 -7.47
N GLU A 54 9.90 -4.05 -7.59
CA GLU A 54 9.69 -4.77 -8.85
C GLU A 54 9.02 -3.91 -9.92
N ALA A 55 8.12 -3.00 -9.51
CA ALA A 55 7.44 -2.06 -10.38
C ALA A 55 8.28 -0.82 -10.75
N GLY A 56 9.46 -0.63 -10.14
CA GLY A 56 10.27 0.58 -10.31
C GLY A 56 9.60 1.84 -9.73
N LEU A 57 8.68 1.66 -8.77
CA LEU A 57 7.99 2.74 -8.09
C LEU A 57 8.85 3.28 -6.92
N PRO A 58 8.74 4.57 -6.59
CA PRO A 58 9.49 5.14 -5.47
C PRO A 58 9.14 4.41 -4.17
N GLU A 59 10.14 3.94 -3.42
CA GLU A 59 9.88 3.11 -2.24
C GLU A 59 9.02 3.81 -1.17
N LEU A 60 8.06 3.06 -0.62
CA LEU A 60 7.21 3.45 0.51
C LEU A 60 7.99 3.75 1.80
N ALA A 61 9.31 3.51 1.83
CA ALA A 61 10.18 3.62 3.00
C ALA A 61 10.12 4.99 3.69
N ALA A 62 9.70 6.06 3.01
CA ALA A 62 9.50 7.37 3.62
C ALA A 62 8.19 7.53 4.44
N ALA A 63 7.27 6.56 4.38
CA ALA A 63 5.94 6.64 5.02
C ALA A 63 5.75 5.69 6.21
N ALA A 64 6.71 4.80 6.48
CA ALA A 64 6.81 4.11 7.75
C ALA A 64 7.28 5.12 8.80
N LYS A 65 6.39 6.05 9.17
CA LYS A 65 6.59 6.92 10.31
C LYS A 65 6.61 5.99 11.53
N PRO A 66 7.71 5.92 12.30
CA PRO A 66 7.65 5.30 13.61
C PRO A 66 6.75 6.23 14.44
N ASP A 67 5.56 5.74 14.78
CA ASP A 67 4.56 6.32 15.67
C ASP A 67 4.51 7.87 15.83
#